data_AF-A0A480BWD6-F1
#
_entry.id   AF-A0A480BWD6-F1
#
_cell.length_a   1.000
_cell.length_b   1.000
_cell.length_c   1.000
_cell.angle_alpha   90.00
_cell.angle_beta   90.00
_cell.angle_gamma   90.00
#
_symmetry.space_group_name_H-M   'P 1'
#
loop_
_entity.id
_entity.type
_entity.pdbx_description
1 polymer ?
#
loop_
_entity_poly.entity_id
_entity_poly.type
_entity_poly.pdbx_seq_one_letter_code
_entity_poly.pdbx_strand_id
1 'polypeptide(L)'
;FLLDLGVDFLALSFVRCAADILELRQLIGDAGAFCHVIAKLENHEGLSNIEEILGVSDGLMVARGDLGVELKPEEVPVVQDKLVEMGRRFHKPVIVATQMLESMIENPRPTRAEVSDISHAVASGTDAVMLSAETASGKFPLESVEMMDRICRQKELHLWHEGAFRSLTVEENPPLSVPAAIAVSTAQLSRDLLVRGVIVISESGTSAIMTSSARPSAPVVAAASTQETCRYMNLIWGVIPILVGEESLADHTQVARALGASLGLAKQGEHLLLVRGFHPLPSRGEPSVTVLNL
;
A
#
# COMPACT_ATOMS: atom_id res chain seq x y z
N PHE A 1 22.72 -12.91 -7.04
CA PHE A 1 21.65 -13.90 -6.80
C PHE A 1 20.27 -13.26 -6.81
N LEU A 2 19.83 -12.53 -5.77
CA LEU A 2 18.46 -11.97 -5.73
C LEU A 2 18.16 -11.04 -6.91
N LEU A 3 19.13 -10.19 -7.30
CA LEU A 3 18.98 -9.31 -8.47
C LEU A 3 18.89 -10.10 -9.79
N ASP A 4 19.58 -11.23 -9.91
CA ASP A 4 19.52 -12.10 -11.10
C ASP A 4 18.14 -12.78 -11.23
N LEU A 5 17.41 -12.93 -10.11
CA LEU A 5 16.04 -13.45 -10.12
C LEU A 5 14.99 -12.40 -10.48
N GLY A 6 15.35 -11.12 -10.56
CA GLY A 6 14.41 -10.03 -10.85
C GLY A 6 13.39 -9.81 -9.74
N VAL A 7 13.81 -9.88 -8.46
CA VAL A 7 12.91 -9.62 -7.32
C VAL A 7 12.37 -8.19 -7.34
N ASP A 8 11.09 -8.01 -7.03
CA ASP A 8 10.45 -6.70 -7.06
C ASP A 8 10.81 -5.83 -5.85
N PHE A 9 11.03 -6.48 -4.70
CA PHE A 9 11.35 -5.83 -3.42
C PHE A 9 12.53 -6.52 -2.72
N LEU A 10 13.39 -5.71 -2.12
CA LEU A 10 14.41 -6.11 -1.15
C LEU A 10 14.06 -5.50 0.21
N ALA A 11 13.80 -6.35 1.20
CA ALA A 11 13.59 -5.91 2.58
C ALA A 11 14.93 -5.90 3.33
N LEU A 12 15.45 -4.71 3.63
CA LEU A 12 16.72 -4.56 4.34
C LEU A 12 16.49 -4.61 5.85
N SER A 13 17.16 -5.55 6.52
CA SER A 13 17.12 -5.73 7.97
C SER A 13 17.98 -4.73 8.72
N PHE A 14 17.56 -4.41 9.94
CA PHE A 14 18.25 -3.60 10.95
C PHE A 14 18.70 -2.25 10.40
N VAL A 15 17.81 -1.58 9.66
CA VAL A 15 18.07 -0.24 9.12
C VAL A 15 18.13 0.76 10.27
N ARG A 16 19.22 1.49 10.37
CA ARG A 16 19.50 2.46 11.45
C ARG A 16 19.48 3.90 10.94
N CYS A 17 19.85 4.13 9.69
CA CYS A 17 19.91 5.47 9.11
C CYS A 17 19.68 5.43 7.59
N ALA A 18 19.51 6.62 6.99
CA ALA A 18 19.34 6.74 5.54
C ALA A 18 20.53 6.17 4.73
N ALA A 19 21.74 6.21 5.30
CA ALA A 19 22.94 5.72 4.62
C ALA A 19 22.89 4.21 4.33
N ASP A 20 22.29 3.40 5.23
CA ASP A 20 22.15 1.95 5.02
C ASP A 20 21.33 1.66 3.74
N ILE A 21 20.27 2.44 3.51
CA ILE A 21 19.40 2.31 2.32
C ILE A 21 20.13 2.79 1.07
N LEU A 22 20.84 3.92 1.16
CA LEU A 22 21.59 4.48 0.02
C LEU A 22 22.74 3.55 -0.40
N GLU A 23 23.41 2.91 0.54
CA GLU A 23 24.44 1.89 0.26
C GLU A 23 23.85 0.72 -0.51
N LEU A 24 22.71 0.16 -0.05
CA LEU A 24 22.04 -0.91 -0.78
C LEU A 24 21.61 -0.48 -2.18
N ARG A 25 21.09 0.75 -2.35
CA ARG A 25 20.74 1.28 -3.67
C ARG A 25 21.95 1.40 -4.58
N GLN A 26 23.09 1.84 -4.06
CA GLN A 26 24.33 1.90 -4.82
C GLN A 26 24.74 0.50 -5.31
N LEU A 27 24.68 -0.51 -4.43
CA LEU A 27 25.00 -1.90 -4.80
C LEU A 27 24.05 -2.45 -5.88
N ILE A 28 22.75 -2.14 -5.80
CA ILE A 28 21.76 -2.52 -6.82
C ILE A 28 22.10 -1.84 -8.16
N GLY A 29 22.43 -0.54 -8.13
CA GLY A 29 22.79 0.24 -9.31
C GLY A 29 24.10 -0.20 -9.96
N ASP A 30 25.13 -0.50 -9.16
CA ASP A 30 26.42 -1.01 -9.63
C ASP A 30 26.28 -2.38 -10.32
N ALA A 31 25.27 -3.17 -9.91
CA ALA A 31 24.90 -4.41 -10.56
C ALA A 31 24.03 -4.22 -11.83
N GLY A 32 23.69 -2.98 -12.20
CA GLY A 32 22.86 -2.67 -13.36
C GLY A 32 21.39 -3.11 -13.22
N ALA A 33 20.91 -3.30 -11.99
CA ALA A 33 19.56 -3.75 -11.70
C ALA A 33 18.70 -2.61 -11.12
N PHE A 34 17.40 -2.88 -10.97
CA PHE A 34 16.46 -2.03 -10.25
C PHE A 34 15.58 -2.89 -9.36
N CYS A 35 15.37 -2.46 -8.13
CA CYS A 35 14.52 -3.13 -7.16
C CYS A 35 14.05 -2.12 -6.12
N HIS A 36 12.83 -2.28 -5.62
CA HIS A 36 12.32 -1.45 -4.54
C HIS A 36 12.91 -1.86 -3.19
N VAL A 37 13.25 -0.90 -2.33
CA VAL A 37 13.82 -1.17 -1.01
C VAL A 37 12.80 -0.91 0.10
N ILE A 38 12.49 -1.95 0.88
CA ILE A 38 11.67 -1.87 2.08
C ILE A 38 12.59 -1.81 3.30
N ALA A 39 12.52 -0.74 4.07
CA ALA A 39 13.28 -0.63 5.32
C ALA A 39 12.58 -1.43 6.43
N LYS A 40 13.26 -2.41 7.05
CA LYS A 40 12.74 -3.11 8.23
C LYS A 40 13.16 -2.35 9.48
N LEU A 41 12.18 -1.85 10.21
CA LEU A 41 12.39 -1.11 11.45
C LEU A 41 12.35 -2.10 12.61
N GLU A 42 13.54 -2.36 13.15
CA GLU A 42 13.82 -3.45 14.09
C GLU A 42 14.44 -2.94 15.41
N ASN A 43 14.92 -1.69 15.47
CA ASN A 43 15.64 -1.14 16.64
C ASN A 43 15.40 0.35 16.90
N HIS A 44 15.89 0.84 18.04
CA HIS A 44 15.68 2.23 18.50
C HIS A 44 16.32 3.30 17.60
N GLU A 45 17.46 2.99 16.97
CA GLU A 45 18.16 3.89 16.06
C GLU A 45 17.31 4.15 14.80
N GLY A 46 16.79 3.09 14.18
CA GLY A 46 15.89 3.21 13.03
C GLY A 46 14.62 4.01 13.35
N LEU A 47 14.06 3.85 14.55
CA LEU A 47 12.91 4.64 15.01
C LEU A 47 13.23 6.12 15.21
N SER A 48 14.46 6.44 15.60
CA SER A 48 14.91 7.82 15.80
C SER A 48 15.16 8.53 14.47
N ASN A 49 15.60 7.77 13.46
CA ASN A 49 15.96 8.26 12.12
C ASN A 49 14.90 7.96 11.05
N ILE A 50 13.67 7.64 11.45
CA ILE A 50 12.64 7.14 10.53
C ILE A 50 12.32 8.11 9.38
N GLU A 51 12.32 9.43 9.60
CA GLU A 51 12.00 10.40 8.54
C GLU A 51 13.05 10.39 7.41
N GLU A 52 14.33 10.38 7.76
CA GLU A 52 15.41 10.31 6.75
C GLU A 52 15.42 8.95 6.04
N ILE A 53 15.14 7.86 6.76
CA ILE A 53 15.04 6.51 6.20
C ILE A 53 13.90 6.45 5.18
N LEU A 54 12.70 6.94 5.52
CA LEU A 54 11.56 6.97 4.61
C LEU A 54 11.78 7.87 3.41
N GLY A 55 12.54 8.96 3.57
CA GLY A 55 12.93 9.85 2.48
C GLY A 55 13.68 9.15 1.35
N VAL A 56 14.42 8.08 1.66
CA VAL A 56 15.22 7.32 0.69
C VAL A 56 14.74 5.88 0.45
N SER A 57 13.72 5.41 1.17
CA SER A 57 13.15 4.06 1.03
C SER A 57 11.94 4.04 0.08
N ASP A 58 11.60 2.85 -0.44
CA ASP A 58 10.39 2.66 -1.25
C ASP A 58 9.19 2.19 -0.43
N GLY A 59 9.41 1.73 0.80
CA GLY A 59 8.40 1.31 1.77
C GLY A 59 9.04 1.02 3.12
N LEU A 60 8.23 0.62 4.10
CA LEU A 60 8.73 0.15 5.39
C LEU A 60 8.02 -1.12 5.87
N MET A 61 8.70 -1.84 6.75
CA MET A 61 8.17 -2.98 7.47
C MET A 61 8.33 -2.76 8.97
N VAL A 62 7.23 -2.85 9.71
CA VAL A 62 7.21 -2.87 11.17
C VAL A 62 7.50 -4.31 11.62
N ALA A 63 8.75 -4.59 11.98
CA ALA A 63 9.21 -5.91 12.38
C ALA A 63 9.07 -6.08 13.90
N ARG A 64 7.86 -6.45 14.33
CA ARG A 64 7.45 -6.42 15.74
C ARG A 64 8.19 -7.43 16.62
N GLY A 65 8.61 -8.56 16.06
CA GLY A 65 9.41 -9.56 16.75
C GLY A 65 10.72 -8.99 17.27
N ASP A 66 11.52 -8.38 16.40
CA ASP A 66 12.79 -7.75 16.76
C ASP A 66 12.57 -6.48 17.60
N LEU A 67 11.59 -5.65 17.25
CA LEU A 67 11.22 -4.47 18.07
C LEU A 67 10.80 -4.85 19.50
N GLY A 68 10.15 -6.00 19.69
CA GLY A 68 9.74 -6.49 21.01
C GLY A 68 10.90 -6.99 21.87
N VAL A 69 12.08 -7.19 21.29
CA VAL A 69 13.33 -7.45 22.03
C VAL A 69 13.97 -6.13 22.45
N GLU A 70 13.93 -5.11 21.59
CA GLU A 70 14.56 -3.81 21.79
C GLU A 70 13.73 -2.84 22.66
N LEU A 71 12.41 -2.98 22.65
CA LEU A 71 11.46 -2.11 23.36
C LEU A 71 10.70 -2.89 24.43
N LYS A 72 10.01 -2.18 25.31
CA LYS A 72 9.04 -2.84 26.18
C LYS A 72 7.86 -3.37 25.36
N PRO A 73 7.27 -4.52 25.70
CA PRO A 73 6.15 -5.09 24.95
C PRO A 73 4.96 -4.12 24.79
N GLU A 74 4.67 -3.30 25.81
CA GLU A 74 3.60 -2.30 25.78
C GLU A 74 3.90 -1.08 24.89
N GLU A 75 5.16 -0.86 24.49
CA GLU A 75 5.56 0.24 23.61
C GLU A 75 5.42 -0.12 22.13
N VAL A 76 5.50 -1.41 21.78
CA VAL A 76 5.47 -1.90 20.39
C VAL A 76 4.19 -1.50 19.64
N PRO A 77 2.97 -1.63 20.20
CA PRO A 77 1.76 -1.18 19.50
C PRO A 77 1.74 0.31 19.21
N VAL A 78 2.25 1.13 20.14
CA VAL A 78 2.34 2.60 19.96
C VAL A 78 3.32 2.95 18.85
N VAL A 79 4.46 2.27 18.80
CA VAL A 79 5.45 2.44 17.73
C VAL A 79 4.90 1.99 16.38
N GLN A 80 4.14 0.89 16.31
CA GLN A 80 3.46 0.46 15.09
C GLN A 80 2.56 1.55 14.54
N ASP A 81 1.67 2.11 15.37
CA ASP A 81 0.74 3.17 14.93
C ASP A 81 1.50 4.38 14.38
N LYS A 82 2.56 4.81 15.08
CA LYS A 82 3.43 5.90 14.62
C LYS A 82 4.05 5.58 13.26
N LEU A 83 4.62 4.38 13.09
CA LEU A 83 5.28 3.99 11.84
C LEU A 83 4.29 3.89 10.67
N VAL A 84 3.10 3.36 10.91
CA VAL A 84 2.02 3.31 9.91
C VAL A 84 1.59 4.72 9.51
N GLU A 85 1.38 5.62 10.47
CA GLU A 85 1.04 7.02 10.21
C GLU A 85 2.12 7.72 9.37
N MET A 86 3.40 7.52 9.71
CA MET A 86 4.53 8.09 8.99
C MET A 86 4.64 7.55 7.57
N GLY A 87 4.52 6.24 7.36
CA GLY A 87 4.53 5.66 6.00
C GLY A 87 3.42 6.26 5.13
N ARG A 88 2.21 6.39 5.68
CA ARG A 88 1.09 7.03 4.99
C ARG A 88 1.35 8.50 4.65
N ARG A 89 1.93 9.28 5.58
CA ARG A 89 2.34 10.68 5.33
C ARG A 89 3.36 10.81 4.21
N PHE A 90 4.33 9.90 4.15
CA PHE A 90 5.37 9.88 3.12
C PHE A 90 4.93 9.21 1.81
N HIS A 91 3.66 8.77 1.71
CA HIS A 91 3.15 7.98 0.59
C HIS A 91 4.02 6.74 0.30
N LYS A 92 4.34 5.99 1.36
CA LYS A 92 5.13 4.76 1.33
C LYS A 92 4.28 3.59 1.84
N PRO A 93 4.26 2.44 1.14
CA PRO A 93 3.55 1.26 1.63
C PRO A 93 4.15 0.78 2.95
N VAL A 94 3.29 0.43 3.90
CA VAL A 94 3.66 -0.10 5.21
C VAL A 94 3.26 -1.56 5.31
N ILE A 95 4.18 -2.41 5.77
CA ILE A 95 3.93 -3.81 6.08
C ILE A 95 3.99 -3.99 7.61
N VAL A 96 2.94 -4.48 8.23
CA VAL A 96 3.00 -4.94 9.63
C VAL A 96 3.32 -6.44 9.65
N ALA A 97 4.42 -6.80 10.32
CA ALA A 97 5.00 -8.12 10.24
C ALA A 97 5.17 -8.79 11.61
N THR A 98 5.32 -10.12 11.55
CA THR A 98 5.59 -11.07 12.66
C THR A 98 4.44 -11.25 13.65
N GLN A 99 4.27 -12.48 14.16
CA GLN A 99 3.27 -12.83 15.19
C GLN A 99 1.82 -12.43 14.86
N MET A 100 1.43 -12.50 13.59
CA MET A 100 0.07 -12.13 13.18
C MET A 100 -0.91 -13.29 13.42
N LEU A 101 -0.57 -14.51 12.98
CA LEU A 101 -1.35 -15.74 13.19
C LEU A 101 -0.45 -16.88 13.73
N GLU A 102 0.51 -16.57 14.60
CA GLU A 102 1.54 -17.50 15.10
C GLU A 102 0.97 -18.86 15.54
N SER A 103 -0.13 -18.86 16.29
CA SER A 103 -0.77 -20.09 16.79
C SER A 103 -1.25 -20.99 15.65
N MET A 104 -1.49 -20.45 14.45
CA MET A 104 -1.90 -21.20 13.27
C MET A 104 -0.79 -22.00 12.59
N ILE A 105 0.47 -21.84 13.04
CA ILE A 105 1.56 -22.77 12.69
C ILE A 105 1.17 -24.20 13.11
N GLU A 106 0.59 -24.33 14.32
CA GLU A 106 0.27 -25.61 14.93
C GLU A 106 -1.23 -25.92 15.00
N ASN A 107 -2.09 -24.89 14.88
CA ASN A 107 -3.54 -25.01 15.08
C ASN A 107 -4.34 -24.55 13.86
N PRO A 108 -5.52 -25.15 13.57
CA PRO A 108 -6.34 -24.75 12.42
C PRO A 108 -7.10 -23.43 12.62
N ARG A 109 -6.97 -22.79 13.80
CA ARG A 109 -7.68 -21.55 14.16
C ARG A 109 -6.79 -20.65 15.02
N PRO A 110 -6.89 -19.32 14.87
CA PRO A 110 -6.15 -18.40 15.69
C PRO A 110 -6.82 -18.18 17.05
N THR A 111 -6.08 -17.55 17.94
CA THR A 111 -6.58 -16.97 19.18
C THR A 111 -7.37 -15.69 18.91
N ARG A 112 -8.17 -15.26 19.90
CA ARG A 112 -8.87 -13.97 19.83
C ARG A 112 -7.91 -12.77 19.84
N ALA A 113 -6.75 -12.93 20.48
CA ALA A 113 -5.75 -11.88 20.58
C ALA A 113 -5.13 -11.59 19.19
N GLU A 114 -4.75 -12.63 18.46
CA GLU A 114 -4.23 -12.51 17.07
C GLU A 114 -5.23 -11.86 16.14
N VAL A 115 -6.51 -12.26 16.19
CA VAL A 115 -7.57 -11.63 15.40
C VAL A 115 -7.71 -10.14 15.73
N SER A 116 -7.63 -9.79 17.02
CA SER A 116 -7.70 -8.39 17.47
C SER A 116 -6.49 -7.58 17.02
N ASP A 117 -5.30 -8.17 17.05
CA ASP A 117 -4.04 -7.54 16.66
C ASP A 117 -4.01 -7.21 15.16
N ILE A 118 -4.37 -8.18 14.31
CA ILE A 118 -4.53 -7.94 12.85
C ILE A 118 -5.59 -6.87 12.60
N SER A 119 -6.73 -6.95 13.29
CA SER A 119 -7.80 -5.95 13.15
C SER A 119 -7.34 -4.55 13.54
N HIS A 120 -6.43 -4.43 14.49
CA HIS A 120 -5.84 -3.16 14.89
C HIS A 120 -4.83 -2.65 13.85
N ALA A 121 -3.95 -3.49 13.32
CA ALA A 121 -3.03 -3.13 12.24
C ALA A 121 -3.76 -2.64 10.97
N VAL A 122 -4.88 -3.28 10.63
CA VAL A 122 -5.76 -2.81 9.53
C VAL A 122 -6.42 -1.47 9.88
N ALA A 123 -6.82 -1.27 11.14
CA ALA A 123 -7.42 -0.01 11.60
C ALA A 123 -6.46 1.19 11.53
N SER A 124 -5.18 0.98 11.87
CA SER A 124 -4.15 2.03 11.78
C SER A 124 -3.86 2.40 10.32
N GLY A 125 -4.22 1.51 9.39
CA GLY A 125 -4.19 1.76 7.96
C GLY A 125 -2.93 1.26 7.28
N THR A 126 -2.33 0.17 7.80
CA THR A 126 -1.25 -0.55 7.12
C THR A 126 -1.66 -0.94 5.70
N ASP A 127 -0.70 -1.04 4.78
CA ASP A 127 -0.98 -1.47 3.40
C ASP A 127 -0.98 -2.99 3.26
N ALA A 128 -0.13 -3.66 4.04
CA ALA A 128 -0.08 -5.11 4.09
C ALA A 128 0.13 -5.63 5.51
N VAL A 129 -0.25 -6.88 5.67
CA VAL A 129 0.00 -7.71 6.85
C VAL A 129 0.75 -8.96 6.40
N MET A 130 1.74 -9.40 7.17
CA MET A 130 2.66 -10.46 6.75
C MET A 130 2.48 -11.73 7.57
N LEU A 131 2.44 -12.87 6.89
CA LEU A 131 2.62 -14.21 7.47
C LEU A 131 4.07 -14.65 7.24
N SER A 132 4.67 -15.22 8.27
CA SER A 132 6.06 -15.69 8.29
C SER A 132 6.10 -17.22 8.35
N ALA A 133 6.24 -17.79 9.54
CA ALA A 133 6.32 -19.23 9.73
C ALA A 133 4.99 -19.93 9.44
N GLU A 134 3.86 -19.22 9.58
CA GLU A 134 2.51 -19.71 9.33
C GLU A 134 2.37 -20.31 7.93
N THR A 135 2.95 -19.66 6.92
CA THR A 135 2.91 -20.10 5.51
C THR A 135 4.17 -20.84 5.09
N ALA A 136 5.34 -20.50 5.66
CA ALA A 136 6.61 -21.10 5.26
C ALA A 136 6.77 -22.56 5.75
N SER A 137 6.30 -22.85 6.97
CA SER A 137 6.50 -24.16 7.61
C SER A 137 5.33 -24.62 8.50
N GLY A 138 4.22 -23.87 8.53
CA GLY A 138 3.05 -24.20 9.32
C GLY A 138 2.24 -25.39 8.78
N LYS A 139 1.44 -25.99 9.65
CA LYS A 139 0.55 -27.11 9.32
C LYS A 139 -0.71 -26.67 8.54
N PHE A 140 -1.06 -25.39 8.61
CA PHE A 140 -2.28 -24.82 8.03
C PHE A 140 -2.00 -23.54 7.20
N PRO A 141 -1.11 -23.61 6.18
CA PRO A 141 -0.65 -22.42 5.46
C PRO A 141 -1.76 -21.77 4.63
N LEU A 142 -2.63 -22.56 3.98
CA LEU A 142 -3.75 -22.04 3.19
C LEU A 142 -4.79 -21.39 4.11
N GLU A 143 -5.17 -22.07 5.19
CA GLU A 143 -6.15 -21.59 6.15
C GLU A 143 -5.67 -20.32 6.86
N SER A 144 -4.36 -20.17 7.06
CA SER A 144 -3.77 -18.94 7.61
C SER A 144 -3.98 -17.75 6.68
N VAL A 145 -3.75 -17.93 5.37
CA VAL A 145 -4.00 -16.88 4.36
C VAL A 145 -5.50 -16.55 4.28
N GLU A 146 -6.37 -17.57 4.22
CA GLU A 146 -7.82 -17.35 4.20
C GLU A 146 -8.34 -16.68 5.47
N MET A 147 -7.75 -17.00 6.63
CA MET A 147 -8.11 -16.36 7.89
C MET A 147 -7.68 -14.89 7.90
N MET A 148 -6.45 -14.60 7.46
CA MET A 148 -5.96 -13.23 7.33
C MET A 148 -6.88 -12.39 6.42
N ASP A 149 -7.22 -12.91 5.23
CA ASP A 149 -8.14 -12.24 4.28
C ASP A 149 -9.51 -11.95 4.91
N ARG A 150 -10.11 -12.93 5.60
CA ARG A 150 -11.40 -12.73 6.30
C ARG A 150 -11.33 -11.65 7.37
N ILE A 151 -10.26 -11.60 8.17
CA ILE A 151 -10.08 -10.59 9.22
C ILE A 151 -9.93 -9.19 8.60
N CYS A 152 -9.06 -9.05 7.60
CA CYS A 152 -8.87 -7.78 6.88
C CYS A 152 -10.17 -7.27 6.29
N ARG A 153 -10.88 -8.10 5.50
CA ARG A 153 -12.17 -7.71 4.89
C ARG A 153 -13.23 -7.32 5.92
N GLN A 154 -13.33 -8.07 7.01
CA GLN A 154 -14.29 -7.77 8.07
C GLN A 154 -14.01 -6.40 8.71
N LYS A 155 -12.73 -6.11 8.97
CA LYS A 155 -12.33 -4.83 9.56
C LYS A 155 -12.52 -3.68 8.58
N GLU A 156 -12.12 -3.85 7.32
CA GLU A 156 -12.28 -2.85 6.27
C GLU A 156 -13.75 -2.50 6.03
N LEU A 157 -14.62 -3.52 5.99
CA LEU A 157 -16.07 -3.33 5.88
C LEU A 157 -16.63 -2.50 7.04
N HIS A 158 -16.18 -2.77 8.27
CA HIS A 158 -16.58 -1.98 9.43
C HIS A 158 -16.12 -0.52 9.34
N LEU A 159 -14.84 -0.28 8.99
CA LEU A 159 -14.31 1.08 8.80
C LEU A 159 -15.05 1.85 7.70
N TRP A 160 -15.44 1.15 6.64
CA TRP A 160 -16.22 1.68 5.54
C TRP A 160 -17.61 2.14 6.01
N HIS A 161 -18.33 1.29 6.74
CA HIS A 161 -19.67 1.62 7.28
C HIS A 161 -19.65 2.78 8.28
N GLU A 162 -18.60 2.90 9.10
CA GLU A 162 -18.45 3.99 10.07
C GLU A 162 -17.95 5.30 9.43
N GLY A 163 -17.62 5.29 8.12
CA GLY A 163 -16.95 6.43 7.47
C GLY A 163 -15.60 6.77 8.13
N ALA A 164 -14.95 5.77 8.72
CA ALA A 164 -13.67 5.86 9.40
C ALA A 164 -12.48 5.62 8.46
N PHE A 165 -12.73 5.18 7.22
CA PHE A 165 -11.75 5.19 6.14
C PHE A 165 -11.45 6.63 5.70
N ARG A 166 -10.49 7.28 6.35
CA ARG A 166 -10.13 8.68 6.10
C ARG A 166 -8.66 8.83 5.74
N SER A 167 -8.41 9.82 4.87
CA SER A 167 -7.07 10.27 4.58
C SER A 167 -6.48 11.02 5.77
N LEU A 168 -5.19 10.81 6.04
CA LEU A 168 -4.44 11.62 7.01
C LEU A 168 -4.19 13.04 6.47
N THR A 169 -4.19 13.24 5.15
CA THR A 169 -3.92 14.56 4.53
C THR A 169 -4.98 15.62 4.80
N VAL A 170 -6.14 15.27 5.38
CA VAL A 170 -7.14 16.28 5.77
C VAL A 170 -6.67 17.08 7.01
N GLU A 171 -5.73 16.54 7.78
CA GLU A 171 -5.27 17.15 9.04
C GLU A 171 -4.05 18.08 8.87
N GLU A 172 -3.56 18.32 7.65
CA GLU A 172 -2.40 19.19 7.41
C GLU A 172 -2.80 20.55 6.82
N ASN A 173 -2.21 21.61 7.41
CA ASN A 173 -2.53 23.01 7.14
C ASN A 173 -2.46 23.35 5.63
N PRO A 174 -3.45 24.09 5.07
CA PRO A 174 -3.41 24.53 3.69
C PRO A 174 -2.21 25.47 3.41
N PRO A 175 -1.71 25.52 2.16
CA PRO A 175 -2.22 24.82 0.99
C PRO A 175 -1.66 23.39 0.84
N LEU A 176 -2.53 22.45 0.44
CA LEU A 176 -2.12 21.10 0.03
C LEU A 176 -1.36 21.12 -1.31
N SER A 177 -0.52 20.11 -1.54
CA SER A 177 0.04 19.87 -2.87
C SER A 177 -1.06 19.50 -3.87
N VAL A 178 -0.87 19.83 -5.16
CA VAL A 178 -1.84 19.47 -6.22
C VAL A 178 -2.13 17.97 -6.23
N PRO A 179 -1.14 17.06 -6.13
CA PRO A 179 -1.40 15.64 -6.03
C PRO A 179 -2.32 15.24 -4.87
N ALA A 180 -2.01 15.75 -3.68
CA ALA A 180 -2.78 15.48 -2.47
C ALA A 180 -4.22 16.02 -2.59
N ALA A 181 -4.38 17.24 -3.11
CA ALA A 181 -5.69 17.85 -3.30
C ALA A 181 -6.59 17.01 -4.23
N ILE A 182 -6.06 16.55 -5.37
CA ILE A 182 -6.83 15.70 -6.31
C ILE A 182 -7.11 14.32 -5.71
N ALA A 183 -6.17 13.72 -4.98
CA ALA A 183 -6.41 12.44 -4.33
C ALA A 183 -7.54 12.55 -3.29
N VAL A 184 -7.52 13.59 -2.44
CA VAL A 184 -8.60 13.87 -1.48
C VAL A 184 -9.93 14.14 -2.18
N SER A 185 -9.94 14.94 -3.25
CA SER A 185 -11.14 15.17 -4.07
C SER A 185 -11.66 13.88 -4.70
N THR A 186 -10.78 12.99 -5.16
CA THR A 186 -11.16 11.69 -5.71
C THR A 186 -11.83 10.81 -4.65
N ALA A 187 -11.27 10.73 -3.45
CA ALA A 187 -11.86 9.98 -2.36
C ALA A 187 -13.24 10.53 -1.95
N GLN A 188 -13.40 11.86 -1.97
CA GLN A 188 -14.67 12.52 -1.73
C GLN A 188 -15.70 12.23 -2.83
N LEU A 189 -15.33 12.41 -4.11
CA LEU A 189 -16.18 12.08 -5.26
C LEU A 189 -16.60 10.60 -5.27
N SER A 190 -15.70 9.71 -4.88
CA SER A 190 -15.98 8.26 -4.80
C SER A 190 -17.11 7.99 -3.79
N ARG A 191 -17.15 8.71 -2.66
CA ARG A 191 -18.25 8.62 -1.69
C ARG A 191 -19.52 9.29 -2.19
N ASP A 192 -19.43 10.51 -2.69
CA ASP A 192 -20.59 11.32 -3.05
C ASP A 192 -21.37 10.74 -4.23
N LEU A 193 -20.65 10.15 -5.20
CA LEU A 193 -21.25 9.55 -6.39
C LEU A 193 -21.50 8.05 -6.25
N LEU A 194 -21.12 7.44 -5.12
CA LEU A 194 -21.23 6.00 -4.88
C LEU A 194 -20.68 5.15 -6.06
N VAL A 195 -19.56 5.58 -6.64
CA VAL A 195 -18.94 4.85 -7.76
C VAL A 195 -18.49 3.47 -7.29
N ARG A 196 -18.54 2.46 -8.17
CA ARG A 196 -18.04 1.11 -7.81
C ARG A 196 -16.59 0.86 -8.19
N GLY A 197 -15.91 1.85 -8.76
CA GLY A 197 -14.48 1.79 -9.06
C GLY A 197 -13.86 3.13 -9.37
N VAL A 198 -12.57 3.26 -9.04
CA VAL A 198 -11.70 4.35 -9.48
C VAL A 198 -10.65 3.75 -10.40
N ILE A 199 -10.66 4.11 -11.69
CA ILE A 199 -9.61 3.73 -12.61
C ILE A 199 -8.47 4.72 -12.49
N VAL A 200 -7.26 4.21 -12.28
CA VAL A 200 -6.05 5.02 -12.21
C VAL A 200 -5.11 4.60 -13.33
N ILE A 201 -4.62 5.55 -14.14
CA ILE A 201 -3.52 5.28 -15.06
C ILE A 201 -2.21 5.56 -14.34
N SER A 202 -1.32 4.56 -14.26
CA SER A 202 -0.13 4.65 -13.42
C SER A 202 1.05 3.88 -14.00
N GLU A 203 1.90 4.54 -14.77
CA GLU A 203 3.08 3.93 -15.39
C GLU A 203 4.19 3.53 -14.39
N SER A 204 4.34 4.28 -13.28
CA SER A 204 5.37 4.08 -12.25
C SER A 204 4.81 3.70 -10.87
N GLY A 205 3.50 3.48 -10.76
CA GLY A 205 2.84 3.28 -9.46
C GLY A 205 2.55 4.56 -8.66
N THR A 206 3.13 5.71 -9.05
CA THR A 206 2.96 6.99 -8.34
C THR A 206 1.51 7.45 -8.29
N SER A 207 0.77 7.29 -9.40
CA SER A 207 -0.64 7.68 -9.41
C SER A 207 -1.50 6.78 -8.54
N ALA A 208 -1.20 5.48 -8.52
CA ALA A 208 -1.90 4.51 -7.69
C ALA A 208 -1.68 4.77 -6.19
N ILE A 209 -0.44 4.97 -5.75
CA ILE A 209 -0.15 5.20 -4.32
C ILE A 209 -0.72 6.53 -3.82
N MET A 210 -0.63 7.60 -4.62
CA MET A 210 -1.22 8.89 -4.28
C MET A 210 -2.74 8.78 -4.12
N THR A 211 -3.40 8.12 -5.08
CA THR A 211 -4.85 7.90 -5.02
C THR A 211 -5.23 7.03 -3.83
N SER A 212 -4.54 5.90 -3.62
CA SER A 212 -4.77 4.97 -2.50
C SER A 212 -4.56 5.63 -1.13
N SER A 213 -3.58 6.53 -1.00
CA SER A 213 -3.28 7.20 0.27
C SER A 213 -4.45 8.04 0.79
N ALA A 214 -5.27 8.58 -0.12
CA ALA A 214 -6.51 9.29 0.22
C ALA A 214 -7.65 8.38 0.69
N ARG A 215 -7.43 7.06 0.66
CA ARG A 215 -8.38 6.00 1.03
C ARG A 215 -9.74 6.19 0.35
N PRO A 216 -9.78 6.09 -1.00
CA PRO A 216 -11.01 6.17 -1.74
C PRO A 216 -11.94 5.04 -1.35
N SER A 217 -13.19 5.31 -1.65
CA SER A 217 -14.35 4.63 -1.16
C SER A 217 -14.64 3.33 -1.92
N ALA A 218 -14.27 3.37 -3.19
CA ALA A 218 -14.31 2.25 -4.11
C ALA A 218 -12.90 1.69 -4.34
N PRO A 219 -12.81 0.41 -4.79
CA PRO A 219 -11.54 -0.17 -5.21
C PRO A 219 -10.83 0.68 -6.26
N VAL A 220 -9.49 0.73 -6.17
CA VAL A 220 -8.64 1.40 -7.13
C VAL A 220 -8.14 0.39 -8.16
N VAL A 221 -8.59 0.49 -9.40
CA VAL A 221 -8.08 -0.36 -10.49
C VAL A 221 -7.00 0.41 -11.23
N ALA A 222 -5.75 0.00 -11.06
CA ALA A 222 -4.59 0.69 -11.62
C ALA A 222 -4.14 0.03 -12.92
N ALA A 223 -4.31 0.74 -14.04
CA ALA A 223 -3.81 0.31 -15.34
C ALA A 223 -2.34 0.71 -15.53
N ALA A 224 -1.51 -0.25 -15.90
CA ALA A 224 -0.09 -0.06 -16.21
C ALA A 224 0.35 -0.91 -17.39
N SER A 225 1.39 -0.48 -18.11
CA SER A 225 1.91 -1.16 -19.31
C SER A 225 3.01 -2.19 -19.03
N THR A 226 3.54 -2.24 -17.81
CA THR A 226 4.66 -3.12 -17.46
C THR A 226 4.29 -4.03 -16.30
N GLN A 227 4.84 -5.25 -16.32
CA GLN A 227 4.62 -6.19 -15.23
C GLN A 227 5.35 -5.75 -13.95
N GLU A 228 6.53 -5.11 -14.05
CA GLU A 228 7.23 -4.59 -12.86
C GLU A 228 6.33 -3.63 -12.08
N THR A 229 5.72 -2.66 -12.76
CA THR A 229 4.84 -1.70 -12.10
C THR A 229 3.61 -2.38 -11.51
N CYS A 230 2.99 -3.34 -12.20
CA CYS A 230 1.90 -4.12 -11.63
C CYS A 230 2.32 -4.87 -10.35
N ARG A 231 3.49 -5.53 -10.34
CA ARG A 231 4.00 -6.26 -9.17
C ARG A 231 4.28 -5.31 -8.01
N TYR A 232 4.88 -4.14 -8.26
CA TYR A 232 5.04 -3.10 -7.24
C TYR A 232 3.70 -2.68 -6.62
N MET A 233 2.71 -2.39 -7.48
CA MET A 233 1.41 -1.89 -7.02
C MET A 233 0.59 -2.90 -6.21
N ASN A 234 0.90 -4.21 -6.26
CA ASN A 234 0.25 -5.21 -5.42
C ASN A 234 0.47 -4.97 -3.92
N LEU A 235 1.50 -4.21 -3.53
CA LEU A 235 1.77 -3.86 -2.14
C LEU A 235 0.96 -2.63 -1.65
N ILE A 236 0.31 -1.90 -2.56
CA ILE A 236 -0.40 -0.68 -2.21
C ILE A 236 -1.83 -1.02 -1.81
N TRP A 237 -2.26 -0.55 -0.64
CA TRP A 237 -3.60 -0.84 -0.11
C TRP A 237 -4.71 -0.48 -1.12
N GLY A 238 -5.70 -1.37 -1.25
CA GLY A 238 -6.90 -1.12 -2.06
C GLY A 238 -6.66 -1.00 -3.58
N VAL A 239 -5.43 -1.20 -4.04
CA VAL A 239 -5.06 -1.18 -5.47
C VAL A 239 -5.15 -2.58 -6.07
N ILE A 240 -5.81 -2.67 -7.21
CA ILE A 240 -5.89 -3.85 -8.05
C ILE A 240 -5.19 -3.51 -9.37
N PRO A 241 -3.93 -3.92 -9.55
CA PRO A 241 -3.18 -3.61 -10.76
C PRO A 241 -3.64 -4.48 -11.94
N ILE A 242 -3.82 -3.87 -13.11
CA ILE A 242 -4.18 -4.52 -14.37
C ILE A 242 -3.15 -4.15 -15.43
N LEU A 243 -2.52 -5.17 -16.01
CA LEU A 243 -1.62 -5.00 -17.14
C LEU A 243 -2.44 -4.70 -18.40
N VAL A 244 -2.12 -3.60 -19.07
CA VAL A 244 -2.72 -3.19 -20.35
C VAL A 244 -1.62 -3.00 -21.40
N GLY A 245 -1.96 -3.06 -22.69
CA GLY A 245 -1.00 -2.75 -23.75
C GLY A 245 -0.59 -1.27 -23.73
N GLU A 246 0.66 -0.97 -24.09
CA GLU A 246 1.16 0.41 -24.16
C GLU A 246 0.33 1.25 -25.15
N GLU A 247 -0.07 0.66 -26.26
CA GLU A 247 -0.95 1.27 -27.26
C GLU A 247 -2.33 1.63 -26.71
N SER A 248 -2.80 0.88 -25.70
CA SER A 248 -4.08 1.16 -25.06
C SER A 248 -4.00 2.45 -24.24
N LEU A 249 -2.84 2.76 -23.65
CA LEU A 249 -2.63 3.98 -22.87
C LEU A 249 -2.63 5.26 -23.73
N ALA A 250 -2.63 5.17 -25.06
CA ALA A 250 -2.81 6.34 -25.91
C ALA A 250 -4.17 7.05 -25.68
N ASP A 251 -5.20 6.29 -25.27
CA ASP A 251 -6.51 6.82 -24.88
C ASP A 251 -6.93 6.31 -23.49
N HIS A 252 -6.53 7.06 -22.47
CA HIS A 252 -6.87 6.78 -21.08
C HIS A 252 -8.39 6.68 -20.83
N THR A 253 -9.21 7.43 -21.57
CA THR A 253 -10.67 7.40 -21.39
C THR A 253 -11.25 6.11 -21.95
N GLN A 254 -10.79 5.69 -23.13
CA GLN A 254 -11.20 4.42 -23.73
C GLN A 254 -10.82 3.23 -22.82
N VAL A 255 -9.57 3.20 -22.33
CA VAL A 255 -9.11 2.16 -21.40
C VAL A 255 -9.94 2.12 -20.13
N ALA A 256 -10.19 3.27 -19.51
CA ALA A 256 -10.98 3.33 -18.29
C ALA A 256 -12.40 2.79 -18.50
N ARG A 257 -13.03 3.11 -19.64
CA ARG A 257 -14.36 2.57 -19.98
C ARG A 257 -14.33 1.06 -20.21
N ALA A 258 -13.33 0.57 -20.94
CA ALA A 258 -13.17 -0.85 -21.21
C ALA A 258 -12.94 -1.67 -19.92
N LEU A 259 -12.08 -1.17 -19.01
CA LEU A 259 -11.86 -1.77 -17.70
C LEU A 259 -13.11 -1.69 -16.83
N GLY A 260 -13.78 -0.54 -16.78
CA GLY A 260 -15.02 -0.36 -16.03
C GLY A 260 -16.12 -1.32 -16.48
N ALA A 261 -16.27 -1.54 -17.78
CA ALA A 261 -17.24 -2.48 -18.35
C ALA A 261 -16.86 -3.94 -18.09
N SER A 262 -15.61 -4.33 -18.39
CA SER A 262 -15.15 -5.73 -18.25
C SER A 262 -15.14 -6.23 -16.81
N LEU A 263 -14.85 -5.35 -15.85
CA LEU A 263 -14.83 -5.65 -14.41
C LEU A 263 -16.18 -5.39 -13.72
N GLY A 264 -17.21 -4.92 -14.45
CA GLY A 264 -18.53 -4.64 -13.89
C GLY A 264 -18.60 -3.46 -12.92
N LEU A 265 -17.62 -2.54 -12.98
CA LEU A 265 -17.47 -1.41 -12.05
C LEU A 265 -18.47 -0.28 -12.30
N ALA A 266 -19.17 -0.29 -13.43
CA ALA A 266 -20.35 0.55 -13.63
C ALA A 266 -21.29 -0.04 -14.68
N LYS A 267 -22.58 0.22 -14.53
CA LYS A 267 -23.66 -0.07 -15.47
C LYS A 267 -23.98 1.19 -16.27
N GLN A 268 -24.79 1.04 -17.30
CA GLN A 268 -25.31 2.17 -18.07
C GLN A 268 -25.99 3.20 -17.15
N GLY A 269 -25.56 4.46 -17.23
CA GLY A 269 -26.06 5.55 -16.40
C GLY A 269 -25.41 5.68 -15.02
N GLU A 270 -24.45 4.82 -14.67
CA GLU A 270 -23.61 4.98 -13.48
C GLU A 270 -22.28 5.68 -13.82
N HIS A 271 -21.59 6.16 -12.78
CA HIS A 271 -20.34 6.89 -12.92
C HIS A 271 -19.11 6.03 -12.62
N LEU A 272 -18.03 6.33 -13.31
CA LEU A 272 -16.68 5.81 -13.05
C LEU A 272 -15.74 7.02 -12.86
N LEU A 273 -14.81 6.93 -11.91
CA LEU A 273 -13.76 7.94 -11.80
C LEU A 273 -12.53 7.51 -12.58
N LEU A 274 -11.96 8.41 -13.37
CA LEU A 274 -10.66 8.26 -14.02
C LEU A 274 -9.67 9.24 -13.39
N VAL A 275 -8.56 8.72 -12.89
CA VAL A 275 -7.46 9.51 -12.33
C VAL A 275 -6.18 9.23 -13.10
N ARG A 276 -5.41 10.28 -13.38
CA ARG A 276 -4.15 10.19 -14.13
C ARG A 276 -3.25 11.38 -13.86
N GLY A 277 -1.99 11.27 -14.27
CA GLY A 277 -1.09 12.41 -14.40
C GLY A 277 -0.31 12.77 -13.13
N PHE A 278 -0.40 11.99 -12.05
CA PHE A 278 0.57 12.14 -10.97
C PHE A 278 1.92 11.59 -11.43
N HIS A 279 2.98 12.37 -11.21
CA HIS A 279 4.32 12.07 -11.69
C HIS A 279 5.36 12.35 -10.57
N PRO A 280 6.44 11.55 -10.43
CA PRO A 280 7.47 11.76 -9.42
C PRO A 280 8.12 13.15 -9.45
N LEU A 281 8.25 13.71 -10.66
CA LEU A 281 8.60 15.11 -10.90
C LEU A 281 7.31 15.91 -11.13
N PRO A 282 6.83 16.72 -10.15
CA PRO A 282 5.54 17.39 -10.25
C PRO A 282 5.40 18.30 -11.47
N SER A 283 6.52 18.87 -11.95
CA SER A 283 6.55 19.74 -13.14
C SER A 283 6.24 19.04 -14.46
N ARG A 284 6.22 17.70 -14.48
CA ARG A 284 5.94 16.89 -15.67
C ARG A 284 4.57 16.23 -15.65
N GLY A 285 3.86 16.32 -14.52
CA GLY A 285 2.53 15.75 -14.39
C GLY A 285 1.46 16.81 -14.61
N GLU A 286 0.33 16.40 -15.20
CA GLU A 286 -0.92 17.14 -15.18
C GLU A 286 -1.98 16.29 -14.46
N PRO A 287 -1.93 16.24 -13.12
CA PRO A 287 -2.89 15.48 -12.34
C PRO A 287 -4.34 15.88 -12.66
N SER A 288 -5.21 14.90 -12.86
CA SER A 288 -6.64 15.14 -13.09
C SER A 288 -7.49 14.00 -12.56
N VAL A 289 -8.72 14.36 -12.16
CA VAL A 289 -9.82 13.42 -11.92
C VAL A 289 -10.94 13.76 -12.88
N THR A 290 -11.48 12.75 -13.57
CA THR A 290 -12.56 12.89 -14.56
C THR A 290 -13.69 11.95 -14.17
N VAL A 291 -14.93 12.46 -14.17
CA VAL A 291 -16.14 11.64 -14.02
C VAL A 291 -16.57 11.15 -15.40
N LEU A 292 -16.59 9.85 -15.60
CA LEU A 292 -17.04 9.20 -16.83
C LEU A 292 -18.44 8.62 -16.64
N ASN A 293 -19.31 8.85 -17.61
CA ASN A 293 -20.64 8.23 -17.68
C ASN A 293 -20.56 7.01 -18.59
N LEU A 294 -20.87 5.81 -18.10
CA LEU A 294 -20.92 4.57 -18.90
C LEU A 294 -22.28 4.36 -19.56
#